data_AF-A0A0G3UVQ3-F1
#
_entry.id   AF-A0A0G3UVQ3-F1
#
_cell.length_a   1.000
_cell.length_b   1.000
_cell.length_c   1.000
_cell.angle_alpha   90.00
_cell.angle_beta   90.00
_cell.angle_gamma   90.00
#
_symmetry.space_group_name_H-M   'P 1'
#
loop_
_entity.id
_entity.type
_entity.pdbx_description
1 polymer ?
#
loop_
_entity_poly.entity_id
_entity_poly.type
_entity_poly.pdbx_seq_one_letter_code
_entity_poly.pdbx_strand_id
1 'polypeptide(L)'
;MGGEVETTDLPSDAGRVIDVAPTRGGLLLLSEEGRILLWEAGARTCRELARGSVTVPDGSEPWCGREQTRRLHASRDGAFAAVVIDYGRHGEVYDLSSGAVTLTLENDGHHSDTVPFSLAFTEHDGRNVLLHRRQWSLIEAVDPATGEVLAAMPVEEESADWSGYFQGALHLSPGGTRIASDAWCWHPAGRPVAWNLGPWLTEGEGAWRTGNGWAALPPCEYYWNRPMAWLDEDRIVIGGLGEDEEEIVPGARVFDVSRVETDQWGHRNPVEVATFGGPEGAFFSADGLLFSAGAGGLGIWDPVAGARTGSVPGFVPTHHDALAGHLLAFDPARGAIRRWPTSGSRR
;
A
#
# COMPACT_ATOMS: atom_id res chain seq x y z
N MET A 1 23.05 -17.29 -5.53
CA MET A 1 22.87 -17.49 -6.98
C MET A 1 21.37 -17.39 -7.24
N GLY A 2 20.95 -16.20 -7.67
CA GLY A 2 19.55 -15.76 -7.74
C GLY A 2 18.90 -16.11 -9.08
N GLY A 3 17.58 -15.93 -9.15
CA GLY A 3 16.81 -16.13 -10.37
C GLY A 3 17.31 -15.27 -11.54
N GLU A 4 16.67 -15.39 -12.69
CA GLU A 4 16.87 -14.43 -13.78
C GLU A 4 15.68 -13.46 -13.80
N VAL A 5 15.92 -12.23 -14.25
CA VAL A 5 14.82 -11.29 -14.46
C VAL A 5 14.12 -11.68 -15.75
N GLU A 6 12.91 -12.23 -15.62
CA GLU A 6 12.09 -12.60 -16.76
C GLU A 6 11.35 -11.38 -17.29
N THR A 7 11.31 -11.20 -18.60
CA THR A 7 10.56 -10.10 -19.24
C THR A 7 9.46 -10.69 -20.11
N THR A 8 8.25 -10.18 -19.95
CA THR A 8 7.10 -10.56 -20.77
C THR A 8 6.44 -9.31 -21.30
N ASP A 9 6.32 -9.20 -22.62
CA ASP A 9 5.54 -8.13 -23.24
C ASP A 9 4.05 -8.40 -23.04
N LEU A 10 3.27 -7.35 -22.75
CA LEU A 10 1.82 -7.44 -22.62
C LEU A 10 1.17 -7.63 -24.00
N PRO A 11 0.01 -8.30 -24.05
CA PRO A 11 -0.77 -8.42 -25.28
C PRO A 11 -1.13 -7.06 -25.88
N SER A 12 -1.07 -6.93 -27.21
CA SER A 12 -1.34 -5.66 -27.89
C SER A 12 -2.79 -5.17 -27.71
N ASP A 13 -3.74 -6.09 -27.51
CA ASP A 13 -5.14 -5.78 -27.22
C ASP A 13 -5.34 -5.10 -25.85
N ALA A 14 -4.35 -5.15 -24.96
CA ALA A 14 -4.35 -4.39 -23.71
C ALA A 14 -4.30 -2.87 -23.92
N GLY A 15 -3.81 -2.41 -25.07
CA GLY A 15 -3.58 -0.99 -25.33
C GLY A 15 -2.50 -0.42 -24.40
N ARG A 16 -2.51 0.90 -24.19
CA ARG A 16 -1.58 1.55 -23.27
C ARG A 16 -2.01 1.30 -21.82
N VAL A 17 -1.29 0.43 -21.13
CA VAL A 17 -1.48 0.14 -19.71
C VAL A 17 -0.76 1.20 -18.87
N ILE A 18 -1.41 1.67 -17.80
CA ILE A 18 -0.89 2.71 -16.90
C ILE A 18 -0.64 2.19 -15.48
N ASP A 19 -1.30 1.11 -15.07
CA ASP A 19 -1.10 0.51 -13.75
C ASP A 19 -1.49 -0.98 -13.74
N VAL A 20 -1.00 -1.73 -12.74
CA VAL A 20 -1.26 -3.17 -12.61
C VAL A 20 -1.53 -3.59 -11.17
N ALA A 21 -2.37 -4.60 -10.97
CA ALA A 21 -2.67 -5.13 -9.63
C ALA A 21 -2.67 -6.67 -9.64
N PRO A 22 -1.83 -7.34 -8.81
CA PRO A 22 -1.85 -8.80 -8.68
C PRO A 22 -3.11 -9.36 -8.00
N THR A 23 -3.55 -10.53 -8.45
CA THR A 23 -4.66 -11.31 -7.89
C THR A 23 -4.32 -12.81 -7.96
N ARG A 24 -5.12 -13.66 -7.30
CA ARG A 24 -4.99 -15.13 -7.46
C ARG A 24 -5.20 -15.61 -8.89
N GLY A 25 -5.98 -14.88 -9.69
CA GLY A 25 -6.32 -15.24 -11.06
C GLY A 25 -5.36 -14.71 -12.13
N GLY A 26 -4.34 -13.93 -11.75
CA GLY A 26 -3.44 -13.26 -12.67
C GLY A 26 -3.28 -11.78 -12.35
N LEU A 27 -2.86 -10.99 -13.34
CA LEU A 27 -2.68 -9.55 -13.18
C LEU A 27 -3.87 -8.80 -13.76
N LEU A 28 -4.45 -7.91 -12.97
CA LEU A 28 -5.31 -6.88 -13.51
C LEU A 28 -4.46 -5.76 -14.10
N LEU A 29 -4.90 -5.23 -15.25
CA LEU A 29 -4.27 -4.15 -15.97
C LEU A 29 -5.28 -3.00 -16.10
N LEU A 30 -4.85 -1.79 -15.76
CA LEU A 30 -5.61 -0.57 -16.03
C LEU A 30 -5.06 0.09 -17.29
N SER A 31 -5.89 0.18 -18.33
CA SER A 31 -5.54 0.93 -19.54
C SER A 31 -5.78 2.43 -19.37
N GLU A 32 -5.12 3.25 -20.18
CA GLU A 32 -5.35 4.70 -20.25
C GLU A 32 -6.82 5.05 -20.58
N GLU A 33 -7.51 4.22 -21.36
CA GLU A 33 -8.93 4.36 -21.71
C GLU A 33 -9.91 3.91 -20.59
N GLY A 34 -9.39 3.58 -19.40
CA GLY A 34 -10.20 3.15 -18.26
C GLY A 34 -10.65 1.69 -18.28
N ARG A 35 -10.21 0.87 -19.25
CA ARG A 35 -10.44 -0.59 -19.22
C ARG A 35 -9.71 -1.24 -18.06
N ILE A 36 -10.39 -2.17 -17.38
CA ILE A 36 -9.83 -3.09 -16.40
C ILE A 36 -9.81 -4.47 -17.05
N LEU A 37 -8.61 -4.99 -17.26
CA LEU A 37 -8.37 -6.23 -17.99
C LEU A 37 -7.73 -7.26 -17.08
N LEU A 38 -8.09 -8.54 -17.22
CA LEU A 38 -7.33 -9.64 -16.64
C LEU A 38 -6.37 -10.22 -17.67
N TRP A 39 -5.12 -10.38 -17.26
CA TRP A 39 -4.08 -11.06 -18.00
C TRP A 39 -3.44 -12.16 -17.17
N GLU A 40 -3.51 -13.38 -17.69
CA GLU A 40 -2.79 -14.54 -17.16
C GLU A 40 -1.38 -14.58 -17.75
N ALA A 41 -0.37 -14.90 -16.94
CA ALA A 41 1.01 -14.88 -17.40
C ALA A 41 1.23 -15.80 -18.61
N GLY A 42 1.72 -15.23 -19.72
CA GLY A 42 1.94 -15.95 -20.98
C GLY A 42 0.71 -16.04 -21.90
N ALA A 43 -0.46 -15.55 -21.48
CA ALA A 43 -1.62 -15.43 -22.35
C ALA A 43 -1.36 -14.43 -23.47
N ARG A 44 -1.87 -14.73 -24.67
CA ARG A 44 -1.73 -13.88 -25.87
C ARG A 44 -2.76 -12.76 -25.98
N THR A 45 -3.77 -12.78 -25.12
CA THR A 45 -4.90 -11.85 -25.12
C THR A 45 -5.26 -11.52 -23.69
N CYS A 46 -5.92 -10.38 -23.51
CA CYS A 46 -6.49 -9.99 -22.22
C CYS A 46 -8.02 -10.18 -22.23
N ARG A 47 -8.61 -10.38 -21.06
CA ARG A 47 -10.07 -10.39 -20.89
C ARG A 47 -10.52 -9.09 -20.23
N GLU A 48 -11.33 -8.28 -20.92
CA GLU A 48 -11.94 -7.09 -20.32
C GLU A 48 -12.98 -7.53 -19.27
N LEU A 49 -12.81 -7.03 -18.04
CA LEU A 49 -13.68 -7.34 -16.91
C LEU A 49 -14.61 -6.18 -16.59
N ALA A 50 -14.12 -4.95 -16.73
CA ALA A 50 -14.87 -3.73 -16.45
C ALA A 50 -14.28 -2.54 -17.22
N ARG A 51 -15.00 -1.43 -17.21
CA ARG A 51 -14.51 -0.15 -17.72
C ARG A 51 -14.98 0.98 -16.81
N GLY A 52 -14.03 1.77 -16.34
CA GLY A 52 -14.25 2.87 -15.43
C GLY A 52 -14.43 4.22 -16.10
N SER A 53 -15.07 5.14 -15.37
CA SER A 53 -15.18 6.57 -15.73
C SER A 53 -14.17 7.46 -15.01
N VAL A 54 -13.38 6.91 -14.07
CA VAL A 54 -12.42 7.69 -13.29
C VAL A 54 -11.35 8.32 -14.20
N THR A 55 -11.30 9.65 -14.18
CA THR A 55 -10.30 10.47 -14.91
C THR A 55 -9.68 11.49 -13.96
N VAL A 56 -8.39 11.77 -14.16
CA VAL A 56 -7.74 12.90 -13.48
C VAL A 56 -8.41 14.21 -13.94
N PRO A 57 -8.82 15.11 -13.04
CA PRO A 57 -9.46 16.37 -13.41
C PRO A 57 -8.53 17.24 -14.28
N ASP A 58 -9.10 17.86 -15.31
CA ASP A 58 -8.37 18.80 -16.16
C ASP A 58 -7.80 19.97 -15.34
N GLY A 59 -6.55 20.33 -15.61
CA GLY A 59 -5.87 21.44 -14.93
C GLY A 59 -5.41 21.14 -13.50
N SER A 60 -5.39 19.86 -13.08
CA SER A 60 -4.80 19.46 -11.80
C SER A 60 -3.31 19.83 -11.75
N GLU A 61 -2.94 20.69 -10.81
CA GLU A 61 -1.53 21.08 -10.59
C GLU A 61 -0.86 20.11 -9.61
N PRO A 62 0.41 19.70 -9.86
CA PRO A 62 1.13 18.86 -8.92
C PRO A 62 1.40 19.61 -7.60
N TRP A 63 1.22 18.93 -6.48
CA TRP A 63 1.58 19.48 -5.16
C TRP A 63 2.88 18.85 -4.68
N CYS A 64 3.90 19.66 -4.35
CA CYS A 64 5.24 19.18 -3.99
C CYS A 64 5.81 18.13 -4.96
N GLY A 65 5.57 18.31 -6.27
CA GLY A 65 6.01 17.39 -7.32
C GLY A 65 5.22 16.08 -7.41
N ARG A 66 4.09 15.95 -6.68
CA ARG A 66 3.20 14.79 -6.71
C ARG A 66 2.06 15.03 -7.71
N GLU A 67 2.04 14.24 -8.78
CA GLU A 67 1.01 14.30 -9.81
C GLU A 67 -0.18 13.40 -9.47
N GLN A 68 -1.39 13.88 -9.77
CA GLN A 68 -2.57 13.05 -9.68
C GLN A 68 -2.51 11.94 -10.71
N THR A 69 -2.60 10.70 -10.25
CA THR A 69 -2.46 9.50 -11.09
C THR A 69 -3.51 8.47 -10.75
N ARG A 70 -4.01 7.77 -11.78
CA ARG A 70 -4.96 6.68 -11.57
C ARG A 70 -4.21 5.45 -11.06
N ARG A 71 -4.69 4.88 -9.97
CA ARG A 71 -4.18 3.64 -9.37
C ARG A 71 -5.19 2.53 -9.40
N LEU A 72 -4.72 1.33 -9.66
CA LEU A 72 -5.50 0.11 -9.66
C LEU A 72 -5.19 -0.69 -8.39
N HIS A 73 -6.25 -1.05 -7.67
CA HIS A 73 -6.18 -1.96 -6.54
C HIS A 73 -7.09 -3.16 -6.82
N ALA A 74 -6.73 -4.31 -6.26
CA ALA A 74 -7.51 -5.54 -6.46
C ALA A 74 -7.70 -6.28 -5.14
N SER A 75 -8.87 -6.90 -5.00
CA SER A 75 -9.09 -7.95 -4.01
C SER A 75 -8.25 -9.19 -4.34
N ARG A 76 -7.84 -9.91 -3.30
CA ARG A 76 -6.92 -11.06 -3.44
C ARG A 76 -7.47 -12.16 -4.33
N ASP A 77 -8.78 -12.41 -4.27
CA ASP A 77 -9.48 -13.41 -5.07
C ASP A 77 -9.78 -12.94 -6.50
N GLY A 78 -9.59 -11.64 -6.79
CA GLY A 78 -9.89 -11.05 -8.09
C GLY A 78 -11.39 -10.87 -8.34
N ALA A 79 -12.23 -10.84 -7.31
CA ALA A 79 -13.66 -10.58 -7.43
C ALA A 79 -13.97 -9.08 -7.60
N PHE A 80 -13.18 -8.22 -6.98
CA PHE A 80 -13.31 -6.77 -6.99
C PHE A 80 -12.01 -6.08 -7.40
N ALA A 81 -12.16 -4.92 -8.06
CA ALA A 81 -11.09 -3.94 -8.25
C ALA A 81 -11.56 -2.55 -7.83
N ALA A 82 -10.61 -1.67 -7.54
CA ALA A 82 -10.87 -0.25 -7.38
C ALA A 82 -9.92 0.56 -8.25
N VAL A 83 -10.43 1.62 -8.86
CA VAL A 83 -9.63 2.64 -9.54
C VAL A 83 -9.79 3.94 -8.78
N VAL A 84 -8.69 4.46 -8.25
CA VAL A 84 -8.66 5.71 -7.46
C VAL A 84 -7.69 6.71 -8.08
N ILE A 85 -7.79 7.97 -7.68
CA ILE A 85 -6.84 9.02 -8.03
C ILE A 85 -5.94 9.29 -6.83
N ASP A 86 -4.69 8.83 -6.89
CA ASP A 86 -3.66 9.23 -5.94
C ASP A 86 -3.51 10.75 -5.95
N TYR A 87 -3.32 11.35 -4.76
CA TYR A 87 -3.27 12.80 -4.57
C TYR A 87 -4.54 13.52 -5.04
N GLY A 88 -5.64 12.77 -5.17
CA GLY A 88 -6.96 13.26 -5.53
C GLY A 88 -8.01 12.77 -4.56
N ARG A 89 -9.29 12.93 -4.95
CA ARG A 89 -10.42 12.66 -4.06
C ARG A 89 -11.46 11.67 -4.56
N HIS A 90 -11.32 11.13 -5.77
CA HIS A 90 -12.33 10.27 -6.38
C HIS A 90 -11.81 8.87 -6.68
N GLY A 91 -12.73 7.91 -6.71
CA GLY A 91 -12.51 6.58 -7.24
C GLY A 91 -13.80 5.80 -7.44
N GLU A 92 -13.67 4.61 -7.98
CA GLU A 92 -14.78 3.67 -8.24
C GLU A 92 -14.34 2.26 -7.87
N VAL A 93 -15.29 1.45 -7.38
CA VAL A 93 -15.12 0.03 -7.07
C VAL A 93 -16.00 -0.77 -8.02
N TYR A 94 -15.46 -1.87 -8.53
CA TYR A 94 -16.09 -2.69 -9.56
C TYR A 94 -16.23 -4.12 -9.07
N ASP A 95 -17.41 -4.71 -9.27
CA ASP A 95 -17.58 -6.16 -9.30
C ASP A 95 -17.11 -6.67 -10.65
N LEU A 96 -16.04 -7.46 -10.65
CA LEU A 96 -15.38 -7.93 -11.86
C LEU A 96 -16.09 -9.11 -12.55
N SER A 97 -17.10 -9.70 -11.91
CA SER A 97 -17.93 -10.72 -12.52
C SER A 97 -19.01 -10.12 -13.42
N SER A 98 -19.55 -8.96 -13.03
CA SER A 98 -20.61 -8.24 -13.76
C SER A 98 -20.09 -7.04 -14.55
N GLY A 99 -18.91 -6.53 -14.18
CA GLY A 99 -18.34 -5.29 -14.70
C GLY A 99 -19.01 -4.02 -14.15
N ALA A 100 -19.92 -4.17 -13.18
CA ALA A 100 -20.69 -3.07 -12.62
C ALA A 100 -19.88 -2.28 -11.57
N VAL A 101 -20.08 -0.97 -11.54
CA VAL A 101 -19.64 -0.13 -10.42
C VAL A 101 -20.53 -0.44 -9.22
N THR A 102 -19.94 -0.88 -8.12
CA THR A 102 -20.64 -1.14 -6.87
C THR A 102 -20.56 0.05 -5.92
N LEU A 103 -19.46 0.81 -5.95
CA LEU A 103 -19.25 1.98 -5.11
C LEU A 103 -18.59 3.12 -5.89
N THR A 104 -19.03 4.34 -5.61
CA THR A 104 -18.32 5.57 -5.96
C THR A 104 -17.67 6.12 -4.69
N LEU A 105 -16.36 6.30 -4.73
CA LEU A 105 -15.56 6.79 -3.62
C LEU A 105 -15.34 8.30 -3.81
N GLU A 106 -15.69 9.08 -2.79
CA GLU A 106 -15.33 10.48 -2.70
C GLU A 106 -14.91 10.80 -1.25
N ASN A 107 -13.77 11.44 -1.08
CA ASN A 107 -13.40 12.05 0.20
C ASN A 107 -13.68 13.57 0.19
N ASP A 108 -13.75 14.18 1.36
CA ASP A 108 -14.06 15.61 1.55
C ASP A 108 -13.05 16.59 0.91
N GLY A 109 -11.94 16.08 0.37
CA GLY A 109 -10.93 16.82 -0.38
C GLY A 109 -9.91 17.57 0.48
N HIS A 110 -10.09 17.63 1.80
CA HIS A 110 -9.22 18.41 2.68
C HIS A 110 -7.79 17.82 2.69
N HIS A 111 -6.82 18.56 2.12
CA HIS A 111 -5.43 18.14 1.89
C HIS A 111 -5.26 16.77 1.22
N SER A 112 -6.22 16.39 0.38
CA SER A 112 -6.19 15.13 -0.38
C SER A 112 -5.02 15.05 -1.37
N ASP A 113 -4.44 16.18 -1.74
CA ASP A 113 -3.26 16.35 -2.60
C ASP A 113 -1.92 16.08 -1.89
N THR A 114 -1.92 15.92 -0.57
CA THR A 114 -0.68 15.71 0.22
C THR A 114 -0.26 14.25 0.32
N VAL A 115 -1.20 13.32 0.18
CA VAL A 115 -1.00 11.88 0.38
C VAL A 115 -1.72 11.05 -0.70
N PRO A 116 -1.24 9.84 -1.01
CA PRO A 116 -1.94 8.88 -1.86
C PRO A 116 -3.36 8.58 -1.36
N PHE A 117 -4.23 8.09 -2.24
CA PHE A 117 -5.59 7.76 -1.85
C PHE A 117 -5.56 6.51 -0.96
N SER A 118 -6.09 6.61 0.26
CA SER A 118 -6.12 5.46 1.17
C SER A 118 -7.11 4.41 0.66
N LEU A 119 -6.58 3.29 0.17
CA LEU A 119 -7.38 2.16 -0.25
C LEU A 119 -6.64 0.84 -0.07
N ALA A 120 -7.32 -0.15 0.51
CA ALA A 120 -6.83 -1.52 0.57
C ALA A 120 -7.98 -2.54 0.59
N PHE A 121 -7.77 -3.70 -0.03
CA PHE A 121 -8.67 -4.85 0.09
C PHE A 121 -8.11 -5.87 1.06
N THR A 122 -8.90 -6.33 2.01
CA THR A 122 -8.57 -7.46 2.89
C THR A 122 -9.69 -8.51 2.90
N GLU A 123 -9.47 -9.60 3.62
CA GLU A 123 -10.47 -10.63 3.87
C GLU A 123 -10.71 -10.74 5.39
N HIS A 124 -11.98 -10.77 5.80
CA HIS A 124 -12.37 -11.01 7.18
C HIS A 124 -13.56 -11.98 7.20
N ASP A 125 -13.47 -13.05 8.00
CA ASP A 125 -14.47 -14.12 8.07
C ASP A 125 -14.92 -14.67 6.71
N GLY A 126 -13.96 -14.82 5.79
CA GLY A 126 -14.21 -15.36 4.45
C GLY A 126 -14.88 -14.38 3.47
N ARG A 127 -14.95 -13.09 3.82
CA ARG A 127 -15.57 -12.04 3.00
C ARG A 127 -14.55 -10.98 2.62
N ASN A 128 -14.66 -10.46 1.40
CA ASN A 128 -13.89 -9.29 0.99
C ASN A 128 -14.34 -8.06 1.77
N VAL A 129 -13.37 -7.27 2.21
CA VAL A 129 -13.57 -6.00 2.90
C VAL A 129 -12.75 -4.94 2.19
N LEU A 130 -13.38 -3.81 1.85
CA LEU A 130 -12.72 -2.64 1.30
C LEU A 130 -12.49 -1.63 2.42
N LEU A 131 -11.23 -1.24 2.59
CA LEU A 131 -10.81 -0.17 3.49
C LEU A 131 -10.58 1.07 2.64
N HIS A 132 -11.23 2.18 2.94
CA HIS A 132 -10.98 3.44 2.24
C HIS A 132 -11.13 4.66 3.14
N ARG A 133 -10.47 5.75 2.75
CA ARG A 133 -10.66 7.04 3.41
C ARG A 133 -12.01 7.64 3.04
N ARG A 134 -12.83 7.95 4.04
CA ARG A 134 -14.11 8.65 3.89
C ARG A 134 -13.96 10.16 4.08
N GLN A 135 -13.20 10.54 5.10
CA GLN A 135 -12.80 11.92 5.40
C GLN A 135 -11.30 11.94 5.60
N TRP A 136 -10.65 13.09 5.49
CA TRP A 136 -9.19 13.23 5.58
C TRP A 136 -8.51 12.38 6.68
N SER A 137 -9.11 12.26 7.87
CA SER A 137 -8.57 11.49 9.01
C SER A 137 -9.21 10.14 9.30
N LEU A 138 -10.26 9.76 8.57
CA LEU A 138 -11.11 8.62 8.92
C LEU A 138 -11.11 7.54 7.83
N ILE A 139 -10.69 6.34 8.22
CA ILE A 139 -10.86 5.12 7.43
C ILE A 139 -12.20 4.46 7.78
N GLU A 140 -12.89 4.01 6.74
CA GLU A 140 -14.08 3.18 6.81
C GLU A 140 -13.79 1.82 6.17
N ALA A 141 -14.35 0.76 6.74
CA ALA A 141 -14.36 -0.58 6.19
C ALA A 141 -15.77 -0.91 5.71
N VAL A 142 -15.90 -1.28 4.44
CA VAL A 142 -17.19 -1.56 3.80
C VAL A 142 -17.18 -2.91 3.09
N ASP A 143 -18.36 -3.50 2.91
CA ASP A 143 -18.56 -4.59 1.98
C ASP A 143 -18.47 -4.03 0.54
N PRO A 144 -17.54 -4.52 -0.30
CA PRO A 144 -17.31 -3.95 -1.63
C PRO A 144 -18.44 -4.23 -2.64
N ALA A 145 -19.32 -5.20 -2.36
CA ALA A 145 -20.45 -5.52 -3.24
C ALA A 145 -21.64 -4.61 -2.99
N THR A 146 -21.87 -4.24 -1.73
CA THR A 146 -23.09 -3.56 -1.29
C THR A 146 -22.87 -2.14 -0.77
N GLY A 147 -21.65 -1.81 -0.33
CA GLY A 147 -21.34 -0.56 0.36
C GLY A 147 -21.79 -0.54 1.82
N GLU A 148 -22.24 -1.67 2.36
CA GLU A 148 -22.59 -1.76 3.78
C GLU A 148 -21.34 -1.45 4.63
N VAL A 149 -21.47 -0.49 5.54
CA VAL A 149 -20.40 -0.14 6.48
C VAL A 149 -20.27 -1.24 7.52
N LEU A 150 -19.10 -1.87 7.56
CA LEU A 150 -18.75 -2.95 8.48
C LEU A 150 -18.11 -2.39 9.76
N ALA A 151 -17.25 -1.39 9.60
CA ALA A 151 -16.62 -0.66 10.70
C ALA A 151 -16.18 0.73 10.25
N ALA A 152 -16.14 1.68 11.17
CA ALA A 152 -15.59 3.02 10.92
C ALA A 152 -14.62 3.40 12.04
N MET A 153 -13.65 4.25 11.73
CA MET A 153 -12.90 4.96 12.75
C MET A 153 -13.85 5.94 13.49
N PRO A 154 -13.73 6.06 14.82
CA PRO A 154 -14.57 6.96 15.61
C PRO A 154 -14.32 8.43 15.23
N VAL A 155 -15.41 9.20 15.16
CA VAL A 155 -15.43 10.61 14.76
C VAL A 155 -15.14 11.59 15.92
N GLU A 156 -15.16 11.13 17.18
CA GLU A 156 -15.28 12.01 18.38
C GLU A 156 -14.21 13.13 18.53
N GLU A 157 -14.67 14.28 19.06
CA GLU A 157 -14.06 15.63 19.07
C GLU A 157 -12.69 15.78 19.76
N GLU A 158 -11.84 16.62 19.12
CA GLU A 158 -10.65 17.41 19.55
C GLU A 158 -9.57 16.79 20.47
N SER A 159 -9.80 15.61 21.02
CA SER A 159 -8.95 14.97 22.04
C SER A 159 -8.43 13.59 21.62
N ALA A 160 -8.82 13.12 20.45
CA ALA A 160 -8.31 11.89 19.86
C ALA A 160 -6.95 12.14 19.19
N ASP A 161 -5.95 11.36 19.58
CA ASP A 161 -4.57 11.41 19.06
C ASP A 161 -4.49 11.34 17.52
N TRP A 162 -5.53 10.86 16.82
CA TRP A 162 -5.58 10.73 15.36
C TRP A 162 -6.30 11.86 14.62
N SER A 163 -6.89 12.85 15.32
CA SER A 163 -7.66 13.92 14.67
C SER A 163 -6.82 14.81 13.75
N GLY A 164 -5.49 14.87 13.94
CA GLY A 164 -4.57 15.60 13.06
C GLY A 164 -3.95 14.78 11.93
N TYR A 165 -4.37 13.52 11.75
CA TYR A 165 -3.75 12.57 10.81
C TYR A 165 -4.52 12.58 9.51
N PHE A 166 -3.85 12.86 8.41
CA PHE A 166 -4.35 12.70 7.05
C PHE A 166 -3.94 11.32 6.60
N GLN A 167 -4.89 10.39 6.59
CA GLN A 167 -4.62 8.99 6.26
C GLN A 167 -4.12 8.90 4.82
N GLY A 168 -2.99 8.24 4.62
CA GLY A 168 -2.29 8.14 3.34
C GLY A 168 -2.39 6.74 2.74
N ALA A 169 -1.31 6.30 2.08
CA ALA A 169 -1.24 4.95 1.54
C ALA A 169 -1.47 3.90 2.63
N LEU A 170 -2.28 2.88 2.32
CA LEU A 170 -2.58 1.78 3.22
C LEU A 170 -1.77 0.55 2.86
N HIS A 171 -1.05 0.00 3.85
CA HIS A 171 -0.19 -1.15 3.70
C HIS A 171 -0.72 -2.29 4.56
N LEU A 172 -1.18 -3.37 3.91
CA LEU A 172 -1.63 -4.57 4.62
C LEU A 172 -0.45 -5.48 4.97
N SER A 173 -0.54 -6.07 6.16
CA SER A 173 0.27 -7.23 6.53
C SER A 173 0.00 -8.43 5.60
N PRO A 174 0.95 -9.38 5.45
CA PRO A 174 0.81 -10.51 4.52
C PRO A 174 -0.47 -11.34 4.66
N GLY A 175 -0.95 -11.52 5.89
CA GLY A 175 -2.17 -12.23 6.25
C GLY A 175 -3.42 -11.35 6.27
N GLY A 176 -3.28 -10.04 6.06
CA GLY A 176 -4.38 -9.08 6.08
C GLY A 176 -4.98 -8.85 7.46
N THR A 177 -4.25 -9.18 8.54
CA THR A 177 -4.75 -9.06 9.92
C THR A 177 -4.44 -7.70 10.54
N ARG A 178 -3.44 -6.99 10.01
CA ARG A 178 -3.05 -5.63 10.37
C ARG A 178 -2.92 -4.75 9.14
N ILE A 179 -3.04 -3.45 9.39
CA ILE A 179 -2.84 -2.40 8.40
C ILE A 179 -1.97 -1.29 8.98
N ALA A 180 -1.20 -0.65 8.12
CA ALA A 180 -0.49 0.58 8.43
C ALA A 180 -0.90 1.67 7.44
N SER A 181 -1.03 2.89 7.95
CA SER A 181 -1.25 4.09 7.15
C SER A 181 0.00 4.95 7.21
N ASP A 182 0.50 5.37 6.05
CA ASP A 182 1.56 6.37 5.95
C ASP A 182 0.97 7.78 6.02
N ALA A 183 0.44 8.11 7.20
CA ALA A 183 -0.31 9.33 7.40
C ALA A 183 0.59 10.57 7.47
N TRP A 184 0.02 11.72 7.12
CA TRP A 184 0.62 13.04 7.26
C TRP A 184 -0.09 13.85 8.35
N CYS A 185 0.55 14.86 8.95
CA CYS A 185 -0.12 15.79 9.88
C CYS A 185 0.32 17.24 9.67
N TRP A 186 -0.52 18.20 10.09
CA TRP A 186 -0.45 19.62 9.71
C TRP A 186 0.85 20.38 10.03
N HIS A 187 1.67 19.95 11.00
CA HIS A 187 2.97 20.58 11.27
C HIS A 187 4.06 19.97 10.38
N PRO A 188 3.90 20.08 9.05
CA PRO A 188 4.01 18.98 8.08
C PRO A 188 4.94 17.87 8.55
N ALA A 189 4.39 16.73 8.99
CA ALA A 189 5.21 15.60 9.41
C ALA A 189 4.57 14.28 8.99
N GLY A 190 5.40 13.34 8.56
CA GLY A 190 5.01 11.93 8.45
C GLY A 190 4.70 11.40 9.85
N ARG A 191 3.53 10.79 10.00
CA ARG A 191 3.02 10.21 11.25
C ARG A 191 2.43 8.82 10.97
N PRO A 192 3.25 7.84 10.56
CA PRO A 192 2.73 6.53 10.26
C PRO A 192 2.09 5.86 11.49
N VAL A 193 1.02 5.12 11.27
CA VAL A 193 0.26 4.41 12.32
C VAL A 193 -0.10 3.02 11.85
N ALA A 194 -0.17 2.07 12.79
CA ALA A 194 -0.61 0.71 12.52
C ALA A 194 -1.67 0.25 13.53
N TRP A 195 -2.58 -0.60 13.09
CA TRP A 195 -3.60 -1.20 13.97
C TRP A 195 -4.03 -2.59 13.50
N ASN A 196 -4.69 -3.32 14.39
CA ASN A 196 -5.23 -4.64 14.14
C ASN A 196 -6.64 -4.53 13.53
N LEU A 197 -6.85 -5.22 12.41
CA LEU A 197 -8.12 -5.24 11.70
C LEU A 197 -9.13 -6.18 12.36
N GLY A 198 -8.70 -7.27 13.00
CA GLY A 198 -9.61 -8.26 13.60
C GLY A 198 -10.56 -7.66 14.64
N PRO A 199 -10.05 -7.12 15.76
CA PRO A 199 -10.89 -6.45 16.76
C PRO A 199 -11.72 -5.31 16.17
N TRP A 200 -11.16 -4.51 15.25
CA TRP A 200 -11.89 -3.38 14.66
C TRP A 200 -13.04 -3.81 13.75
N LEU A 201 -12.85 -4.84 12.92
CA LEU A 201 -13.90 -5.38 12.04
C LEU A 201 -14.97 -6.17 12.82
N THR A 202 -14.65 -6.65 14.02
CA THR A 202 -15.62 -7.36 14.89
C THR A 202 -16.37 -6.42 15.85
N GLU A 203 -15.67 -5.47 16.47
CA GLU A 203 -16.22 -4.60 17.54
C GLU A 203 -16.56 -3.18 17.05
N GLY A 204 -16.17 -2.82 15.82
CA GLY A 204 -16.35 -1.48 15.26
C GLY A 204 -15.61 -0.41 16.08
N GLU A 205 -16.26 0.73 16.31
CA GLU A 205 -15.71 1.83 17.12
C GLU A 205 -15.30 1.39 18.54
N GLY A 206 -15.95 0.34 19.09
CA GLY A 206 -15.63 -0.20 20.41
C GLY A 206 -14.18 -0.67 20.55
N ALA A 207 -13.58 -1.16 19.47
CA ALA A 207 -12.19 -1.64 19.43
C ALA A 207 -11.19 -0.55 19.83
N TRP A 208 -11.50 0.72 19.55
CA TRP A 208 -10.63 1.85 19.88
C TRP A 208 -10.59 2.12 21.40
N ARG A 209 -11.65 1.77 22.13
CA ARG A 209 -11.73 1.89 23.59
C ARG A 209 -11.13 0.67 24.30
N THR A 210 -11.26 -0.52 23.71
CA THR A 210 -10.78 -1.80 24.28
C THR A 210 -9.32 -2.10 23.91
N GLY A 211 -8.80 -1.45 22.87
CA GLY A 211 -7.43 -1.56 22.39
C GLY A 211 -7.34 -2.36 21.09
N ASN A 212 -7.49 -1.69 19.95
CA ASN A 212 -7.38 -2.26 18.60
C ASN A 212 -5.93 -2.54 18.17
N GLY A 213 -4.98 -2.59 19.10
CA GLY A 213 -3.56 -2.72 18.78
C GLY A 213 -2.98 -1.51 18.04
N TRP A 214 -3.55 -0.31 18.23
CA TRP A 214 -2.98 0.94 17.73
C TRP A 214 -1.55 1.16 18.20
N ALA A 215 -0.68 1.48 17.25
CA ALA A 215 0.71 1.82 17.45
C ALA A 215 1.07 3.02 16.57
N ALA A 216 1.49 4.11 17.21
CA ALA A 216 2.08 5.24 16.51
C ALA A 216 3.54 4.91 16.19
N LEU A 217 3.90 4.94 14.91
CA LEU A 217 5.27 4.75 14.47
C LEU A 217 6.01 6.10 14.53
N PRO A 218 7.36 6.10 14.63
CA PRO A 218 8.11 7.34 14.83
C PRO A 218 7.83 8.38 13.73
N PRO A 219 7.58 9.64 14.11
CA PRO A 219 7.34 10.69 13.14
C PRO A 219 8.59 11.03 12.34
N CYS A 220 8.39 11.82 11.28
CA CYS A 220 9.47 12.51 10.60
C CYS A 220 9.00 13.89 10.14
N GLU A 221 9.66 14.94 10.60
CA GLU A 221 9.39 16.32 10.21
C GLU A 221 9.67 16.50 8.72
N TYR A 222 8.73 17.18 8.05
CA TYR A 222 8.75 17.49 6.63
C TYR A 222 8.89 16.30 5.65
N TYR A 223 8.84 15.06 6.17
CA TYR A 223 9.02 13.85 5.37
C TYR A 223 7.92 12.81 5.64
N TRP A 224 7.04 12.62 4.65
CA TRP A 224 5.98 11.60 4.61
C TRP A 224 6.03 10.86 3.26
N ASN A 225 5.20 9.83 3.06
CA ASN A 225 5.32 8.90 1.93
C ASN A 225 6.64 8.10 2.01
N ARG A 226 7.01 7.66 3.22
CA ARG A 226 8.24 6.93 3.48
C ARG A 226 8.12 5.51 2.93
N PRO A 227 9.22 4.90 2.47
CA PRO A 227 9.22 3.49 2.13
C PRO A 227 8.76 2.65 3.33
N MET A 228 7.72 1.85 3.14
CA MET A 228 7.13 1.05 4.22
C MET A 228 6.69 -0.32 3.72
N ALA A 229 6.99 -1.37 4.49
CA ALA A 229 6.56 -2.73 4.19
C ALA A 229 6.43 -3.58 5.46
N TRP A 230 5.44 -4.47 5.49
CA TRP A 230 5.31 -5.46 6.56
C TRP A 230 6.27 -6.64 6.30
N LEU A 231 7.21 -6.91 7.19
CA LEU A 231 8.10 -8.09 7.09
C LEU A 231 7.34 -9.39 7.39
N ASP A 232 6.36 -9.31 8.29
CA ASP A 232 5.41 -10.35 8.67
C ASP A 232 4.17 -9.71 9.33
N GLU A 233 3.35 -10.50 10.04
CA GLU A 233 2.13 -10.01 10.68
C GLU A 233 2.36 -8.99 11.80
N ASP A 234 3.54 -8.97 12.43
CA ASP A 234 3.78 -8.16 13.61
C ASP A 234 4.92 -7.16 13.43
N ARG A 235 5.75 -7.33 12.38
CA ARG A 235 6.90 -6.48 12.14
C ARG A 235 6.74 -5.65 10.88
N ILE A 236 6.89 -4.33 11.04
CA ILE A 236 6.88 -3.36 9.94
C ILE A 236 8.24 -2.68 9.83
N VAL A 237 8.67 -2.42 8.60
CA VAL A 237 9.88 -1.67 8.29
C VAL A 237 9.52 -0.29 7.75
N ILE A 238 10.23 0.74 8.21
CA ILE A 238 10.15 2.11 7.70
C ILE A 238 11.53 2.53 7.18
N GLY A 239 11.57 3.16 6.01
CA GLY A 239 12.78 3.62 5.34
C GLY A 239 13.25 5.00 5.80
N GLY A 240 14.56 5.19 5.80
CA GLY A 240 15.24 6.41 6.21
C GLY A 240 15.64 6.39 7.70
N LEU A 241 16.84 6.90 7.99
CA LEU A 241 17.33 7.14 9.35
C LEU A 241 17.42 8.64 9.57
N GLY A 242 16.73 9.14 10.59
CA GLY A 242 16.56 10.57 10.85
C GLY A 242 15.13 10.85 11.32
N GLU A 243 14.93 12.07 11.81
CA GLU A 243 13.64 12.58 12.31
C GLU A 243 13.18 13.83 11.53
N ASP A 244 13.98 14.32 10.58
CA ASP A 244 13.71 15.50 9.73
C ASP A 244 14.21 15.24 8.31
N GLU A 245 13.48 15.71 7.28
CA GLU A 245 13.84 15.59 5.87
C GLU A 245 15.29 16.01 5.57
N GLU A 246 15.81 17.06 6.20
CA GLU A 246 17.16 17.58 5.99
C GLU A 246 18.27 16.64 6.52
N GLU A 247 17.93 15.75 7.45
CA GLU A 247 18.88 14.86 8.13
C GLU A 247 18.77 13.39 7.70
N ILE A 248 17.74 13.05 6.90
CA ILE A 248 17.48 11.66 6.52
C ILE A 248 18.59 11.08 5.64
N VAL A 249 19.11 9.94 6.08
CA VAL A 249 20.02 9.11 5.29
C VAL A 249 19.40 7.75 4.95
N PRO A 250 19.85 7.07 3.87
CA PRO A 250 19.37 5.74 3.52
C PRO A 250 19.54 4.72 4.65
N GLY A 251 18.46 4.01 4.96
CA GLY A 251 18.44 2.95 5.96
C GLY A 251 17.04 2.43 6.23
N ALA A 252 16.93 1.55 7.21
CA ALA A 252 15.69 0.93 7.63
C ALA A 252 15.61 0.83 9.15
N ARG A 253 14.40 1.06 9.68
CA ARG A 253 14.02 0.85 11.07
C ARG A 253 12.91 -0.20 11.11
N VAL A 254 13.05 -1.22 11.94
CA VAL A 254 12.11 -2.33 12.06
C VAL A 254 11.43 -2.26 13.42
N PHE A 255 10.10 -2.26 13.42
CA PHE A 255 9.27 -2.17 14.62
C PHE A 255 8.42 -3.42 14.76
N ASP A 256 8.37 -3.97 15.97
CA ASP A 256 7.40 -4.99 16.37
C ASP A 256 6.18 -4.30 16.98
N VAL A 257 5.07 -4.26 16.23
CA VAL A 257 3.84 -3.58 16.66
C VAL A 257 2.98 -4.42 17.60
N SER A 258 3.32 -5.70 17.81
CA SER A 258 2.68 -6.53 18.84
C SER A 258 3.20 -6.20 20.24
N ARG A 259 4.39 -5.60 20.31
CA ARG A 259 5.07 -5.21 21.55
C ARG A 259 5.04 -3.70 21.65
N VAL A 260 4.32 -3.18 22.64
CA VAL A 260 4.25 -1.74 22.89
C VAL A 260 4.84 -1.39 24.24
N GLU A 261 5.60 -0.31 24.26
CA GLU A 261 6.12 0.32 25.45
C GLU A 261 5.41 1.65 25.66
N THR A 262 5.14 1.98 26.92
CA THR A 262 4.55 3.25 27.28
C THR A 262 5.66 4.22 27.63
N ASP A 263 5.75 5.33 26.90
CA ASP A 263 6.72 6.38 27.21
C ASP A 263 6.32 7.18 28.45
N GLN A 264 7.18 8.11 28.86
CA GLN A 264 6.95 8.96 30.04
C GLN A 264 5.74 9.90 29.92
N TRP A 265 5.17 10.05 28.72
CA TRP A 265 3.97 10.84 28.44
C TRP A 265 2.71 10.00 28.29
N GLY A 266 2.83 8.67 28.40
CA GLY A 266 1.71 7.74 28.29
C GLY A 266 1.44 7.26 26.86
N HIS A 267 2.23 7.65 25.86
CA HIS A 267 2.03 7.16 24.50
C HIS A 267 2.49 5.72 24.36
N ARG A 268 1.73 4.94 23.58
CA ARG A 268 2.02 3.53 23.27
C ARG A 268 2.84 3.46 21.99
N ASN A 269 4.14 3.24 22.14
CA ASN A 269 5.08 3.16 21.03
C ASN A 269 5.45 1.70 20.77
N PRO A 270 5.49 1.24 19.51
CA PRO A 270 5.96 -0.10 19.18
C PRO A 270 7.47 -0.22 19.46
N VAL A 271 7.92 -1.43 19.80
CA VAL A 271 9.33 -1.68 20.10
C VAL A 271 10.15 -1.70 18.81
N GLU A 272 11.17 -0.84 18.71
CA GLU A 272 12.17 -0.92 17.64
C GLU A 272 13.10 -2.12 17.88
N VAL A 273 13.11 -3.07 16.94
CA VAL A 273 13.86 -4.33 17.06
C VAL A 273 15.13 -4.38 16.21
N ALA A 274 15.25 -3.50 15.21
CA ALA A 274 16.48 -3.36 14.42
C ALA A 274 16.53 -2.00 13.72
N THR A 275 17.74 -1.46 13.56
CA THR A 275 18.01 -0.26 12.77
C THR A 275 19.35 -0.40 12.07
N PHE A 276 19.39 -0.14 10.76
CA PHE A 276 20.58 -0.31 9.94
C PHE A 276 20.57 0.60 8.70
N GLY A 277 21.76 1.02 8.26
CA GLY A 277 21.93 1.86 7.07
C GLY A 277 21.94 1.05 5.76
N GLY A 278 21.65 1.74 4.65
CA GLY A 278 21.86 1.20 3.30
C GLY A 278 20.61 1.02 2.43
N PRO A 279 19.49 0.43 2.92
CA PRO A 279 18.26 0.37 2.14
C PRO A 279 17.79 1.74 1.64
N GLU A 280 17.39 1.81 0.37
CA GLU A 280 16.92 3.04 -0.29
C GLU A 280 15.73 2.75 -1.22
N GLY A 281 14.99 3.80 -1.58
CA GLY A 281 13.86 3.71 -2.49
C GLY A 281 12.70 2.89 -1.94
N ALA A 282 11.90 2.25 -2.81
CA ALA A 282 10.69 1.55 -2.38
C ALA A 282 10.99 0.25 -1.62
N PHE A 283 10.19 -0.06 -0.60
CA PHE A 283 10.36 -1.28 0.20
C PHE A 283 9.33 -2.34 -0.15
N PHE A 284 9.81 -3.58 -0.18
CA PHE A 284 9.00 -4.79 -0.31
C PHE A 284 9.55 -5.85 0.64
N SER A 285 8.77 -6.91 0.87
CA SER A 285 9.14 -7.97 1.79
C SER A 285 8.63 -9.31 1.29
N ALA A 286 9.39 -10.36 1.57
CA ALA A 286 8.96 -11.73 1.36
C ALA A 286 9.84 -12.66 2.19
N ASP A 287 9.24 -13.71 2.76
CA ASP A 287 9.94 -14.73 3.56
C ASP A 287 10.83 -14.15 4.68
N GLY A 288 10.40 -13.03 5.27
CA GLY A 288 11.11 -12.30 6.32
C GLY A 288 12.37 -11.56 5.86
N LEU A 289 12.59 -11.44 4.55
CA LEU A 289 13.64 -10.58 3.97
C LEU A 289 13.06 -9.22 3.60
N LEU A 290 13.91 -8.20 3.66
CA LEU A 290 13.62 -6.86 3.16
C LEU A 290 14.21 -6.71 1.75
N PHE A 291 13.42 -6.17 0.85
CA PHE A 291 13.84 -5.77 -0.49
C PHE A 291 13.72 -4.26 -0.63
N SER A 292 14.77 -3.62 -1.13
CA SER A 292 14.79 -2.17 -1.35
C SER A 292 15.07 -1.85 -2.82
N ALA A 293 14.20 -1.09 -3.46
CA ALA A 293 14.27 -0.77 -4.89
C ALA A 293 14.64 0.71 -5.09
N GLY A 294 15.92 0.95 -5.36
CA GLY A 294 16.47 2.29 -5.61
C GLY A 294 16.98 2.46 -7.04
N ALA A 295 17.61 3.59 -7.32
CA ALA A 295 18.15 3.92 -8.64
C ALA A 295 19.16 2.87 -9.15
N GLY A 296 19.89 2.21 -8.25
CA GLY A 296 20.84 1.15 -8.58
C GLY A 296 20.24 -0.23 -8.90
N GLY A 297 18.93 -0.42 -8.68
CA GLY A 297 18.25 -1.71 -8.76
C GLY A 297 17.78 -2.23 -7.39
N LEU A 298 17.61 -3.54 -7.30
CA LEU A 298 17.07 -4.21 -6.12
C LEU A 298 18.19 -4.59 -5.14
N GLY A 299 18.06 -4.22 -3.88
CA GLY A 299 18.83 -4.75 -2.76
C GLY A 299 18.01 -5.79 -1.99
N ILE A 300 18.67 -6.84 -1.50
CA ILE A 300 18.08 -7.88 -0.66
C ILE A 300 18.82 -7.84 0.68
N TRP A 301 18.07 -7.78 1.77
CA TRP A 301 18.59 -7.53 3.11
C TRP A 301 18.02 -8.53 4.10
N ASP A 302 18.88 -8.99 5.01
CA ASP A 302 18.47 -9.62 6.24
C ASP A 302 18.14 -8.51 7.26
N PRO A 303 16.86 -8.30 7.61
CA PRO A 303 16.46 -7.23 8.52
C PRO A 303 16.85 -7.51 9.99
N VAL A 304 17.22 -8.74 10.33
CA VAL A 304 17.70 -9.08 11.69
C VAL A 304 19.19 -8.74 11.83
N ALA A 305 19.99 -9.12 10.84
CA ALA A 305 21.42 -8.82 10.83
C ALA A 305 21.74 -7.39 10.37
N GLY A 306 20.79 -6.71 9.72
CA GLY A 306 21.00 -5.42 9.06
C GLY A 306 21.99 -5.50 7.89
N ALA A 307 22.10 -6.67 7.26
CA ALA A 307 23.13 -6.96 6.27
C ALA A 307 22.53 -7.16 4.88
N ARG A 308 23.18 -6.59 3.85
CA ARG A 308 22.84 -6.87 2.46
C ARG A 308 23.26 -8.29 2.10
N THR A 309 22.29 -9.14 1.77
CA THR A 309 22.51 -10.54 1.38
C THR A 309 22.57 -10.72 -0.14
N GLY A 310 22.06 -9.74 -0.91
CA GLY A 310 22.09 -9.81 -2.37
C GLY A 310 21.72 -8.51 -3.09
N SER A 311 21.83 -8.56 -4.41
CA SER A 311 21.42 -7.48 -5.30
C SER A 311 21.00 -7.98 -6.68
N VAL A 312 20.12 -7.23 -7.33
CA VAL A 312 19.73 -7.41 -8.73
C VAL A 312 19.85 -6.05 -9.44
N PRO A 313 21.03 -5.75 -10.02
CA PRO A 313 21.28 -4.48 -10.68
C PRO A 313 20.30 -4.21 -11.83
N GLY A 314 19.83 -2.96 -11.96
CA GLY A 314 18.96 -2.54 -13.06
C GLY A 314 17.54 -3.15 -13.05
N PHE A 315 17.13 -3.81 -11.97
CA PHE A 315 15.75 -4.22 -11.73
C PHE A 315 15.16 -3.39 -10.60
N VAL A 316 14.20 -2.52 -10.90
CA VAL A 316 13.56 -1.61 -9.95
C VAL A 316 12.06 -1.96 -9.92
N PRO A 317 11.62 -2.86 -9.03
CA PRO A 317 10.22 -3.23 -8.94
C PRO A 317 9.36 -2.06 -8.46
N THR A 318 8.13 -2.03 -8.96
CA THR A 318 7.09 -1.07 -8.61
C THR A 318 5.92 -1.75 -7.89
N HIS A 319 5.78 -3.07 -8.02
CA HIS A 319 4.69 -3.85 -7.41
C HIS A 319 5.21 -5.15 -6.81
N HIS A 320 4.44 -5.71 -5.87
CA HIS A 320 4.70 -7.02 -5.29
C HIS A 320 3.50 -7.94 -5.52
N ASP A 321 3.72 -9.00 -6.28
CA ASP A 321 2.81 -10.14 -6.37
C ASP A 321 3.18 -11.15 -5.28
N ALA A 322 2.72 -10.87 -4.06
CA ALA A 322 2.95 -11.73 -2.91
C ALA A 322 2.31 -13.12 -3.07
N LEU A 323 1.30 -13.24 -3.95
CA LEU A 323 0.57 -14.49 -4.19
C LEU A 323 1.37 -15.44 -5.08
N ALA A 324 1.99 -14.90 -6.13
CA ALA A 324 2.90 -15.66 -6.99
C ALA A 324 4.34 -15.68 -6.45
N GLY A 325 4.67 -14.88 -5.44
CA GLY A 325 6.03 -14.75 -4.90
C GLY A 325 6.98 -14.05 -5.87
N HIS A 326 6.54 -12.93 -6.46
CA HIS A 326 7.32 -12.15 -7.42
C HIS A 326 7.28 -10.66 -7.11
N LEU A 327 8.43 -10.00 -7.28
CA LEU A 327 8.48 -8.55 -7.47
C LEU A 327 8.31 -8.25 -8.96
N LEU A 328 7.54 -7.21 -9.27
CA LEU A 328 7.22 -6.82 -10.63
C LEU A 328 7.74 -5.41 -10.90
N ALA A 329 8.49 -5.23 -11.98
CA ALA A 329 8.77 -3.93 -12.55
C ALA A 329 7.92 -3.77 -13.81
N PHE A 330 6.90 -2.90 -13.73
CA PHE A 330 6.07 -2.54 -14.86
C PHE A 330 6.73 -1.40 -15.65
N ASP A 331 6.86 -1.57 -16.96
CA ASP A 331 7.32 -0.55 -17.91
C ASP A 331 6.14 -0.10 -18.79
N PRO A 332 5.49 1.04 -18.47
CA PRO A 332 4.36 1.55 -19.24
C PRO A 332 4.75 1.97 -20.66
N ALA A 333 6.00 2.37 -20.90
CA ALA A 333 6.45 2.84 -22.20
C ALA A 333 6.65 1.67 -23.17
N ARG A 334 7.16 0.55 -22.66
CA ARG A 334 7.31 -0.69 -23.43
C ARG A 334 6.02 -1.52 -23.47
N GLY A 335 5.15 -1.37 -22.49
CA GLY A 335 4.02 -2.28 -22.27
C GLY A 335 4.53 -3.67 -21.89
N ALA A 336 5.50 -3.75 -20.98
CA ALA A 336 6.10 -5.02 -20.55
C ALA A 336 6.19 -5.11 -19.03
N ILE A 337 6.20 -6.35 -18.54
CA ILE A 337 6.40 -6.66 -17.12
C ILE A 337 7.66 -7.48 -16.98
N ARG A 338 8.55 -6.98 -16.12
CA ARG A 338 9.73 -7.72 -15.67
C ARG A 338 9.45 -8.33 -14.31
N ARG A 339 9.83 -9.57 -14.09
CA ARG A 339 9.57 -10.32 -12.85
C ARG A 339 10.86 -10.80 -12.23
N TRP A 340 10.87 -10.81 -10.90
CA TRP A 340 11.92 -11.44 -10.10
C TRP A 340 11.31 -12.29 -8.99
N PRO A 341 11.68 -13.57 -8.87
CA PRO A 341 11.14 -14.42 -7.81
C PRO A 341 11.68 -13.99 -6.44
N THR A 342 10.79 -13.91 -5.45
CA THR A 342 11.17 -13.61 -4.06
C THR A 342 11.56 -14.86 -3.28
N SER A 343 10.98 -16.01 -3.65
CA SER A 343 11.29 -17.31 -3.06
C SER A 343 12.63 -17.88 -3.55
N GLY A 344 13.37 -18.54 -2.65
CA GLY A 344 14.70 -19.12 -2.96
C GLY A 344 15.90 -18.19 -2.78
N SER A 345 15.68 -16.97 -2.28
CA SER A 345 16.70 -15.98 -1.93
C SER A 345 17.42 -16.27 -0.60
N ARG A 346 16.89 -17.18 0.24
CA ARG A 346 17.63 -17.85 1.32
C ARG A 346 18.37 -19.07 0.77
N ARG A 347 19.65 -18.94 0.44
CA ARG A 347 20.61 -20.05 0.44
C ARG A 347 21.97 -19.60 0.91
#